data_AF-E5VGD8-F1
#
_entry.id   AF-E5VGD8-F1
#
_cell.length_a   1.000
_cell.length_b   1.000
_cell.length_c   1.000
_cell.angle_alpha   90.00
_cell.angle_beta   90.00
_cell.angle_gamma   90.00
#
_symmetry.space_group_name_H-M   'P 1'
#
loop_
_entity.id
_entity.type
_entity.pdbx_description
1 polymer ?
#
loop_
_entity_poly.entity_id
_entity_poly.type
_entity_poly.pdbx_seq_one_letter_code
_entity_poly.pdbx_strand_id
1 'polypeptide(L)'
;MQTAIHFEGDLAYICVSDQGEIKEEEPVTYGRSRVEFVISTAQAQKEGTIGVVLDEAAPQIVQQAEEQCIRAGITKERVRFFTKEEAALGVVGFRGDNLLRGNSVIFDYTKKRFICYEIRKTKDRVLVDSRDYTEQIKDAVANEEKDIAFLQIIKQALVRGVTATVYLCGEGFEGSWFKQSTKALCLGRRVFMSKHLFACGAVYLCENDKHVSRDEVVFAQNVTISQIGLVVHHHGRDMFCPLIMDGKPWKESRGEIEIFVSGVNGLIFEVRNRSGIKKASICMSLDGMKKDPNLVYKLRIQGEYIKADQCKIKITDLGFGQIRQASYQTWQQVIQLERGDYHE
;
A
#
# COMPACT_ATOMS: atom_id res chain seq x y z
N MET A 1 29.13 5.01 -9.97
CA MET A 1 28.08 6.03 -10.14
C MET A 1 26.74 5.35 -10.31
N GLN A 2 25.75 5.71 -9.49
CA GLN A 2 24.36 5.28 -9.61
C GLN A 2 23.51 6.50 -9.92
N THR A 3 22.44 6.36 -10.70
CA THR A 3 21.51 7.45 -10.99
C THR A 3 20.12 7.01 -10.61
N ALA A 4 19.29 7.91 -10.10
CA ALA A 4 17.88 7.68 -9.95
C ALA A 4 17.05 8.80 -10.51
N ILE A 5 15.87 8.43 -11.02
CA ILE A 5 14.93 9.32 -11.69
C ILE A 5 13.57 9.12 -11.02
N HIS A 6 12.98 10.19 -10.52
CA HIS A 6 11.58 10.23 -10.12
C HIS A 6 10.81 11.16 -11.05
N PHE A 7 9.74 10.66 -11.66
CA PHE A 7 8.89 11.44 -12.55
C PHE A 7 7.68 12.01 -11.80
N GLU A 8 7.52 13.32 -11.83
CA GLU A 8 6.34 14.02 -11.30
C GLU A 8 5.94 15.14 -12.28
N GLY A 9 4.67 15.17 -12.67
CA GLY A 9 4.21 16.05 -13.74
C GLY A 9 4.93 15.77 -15.07
N ASP A 10 5.52 16.80 -15.64
CA ASP A 10 6.35 16.82 -16.85
C ASP A 10 7.86 16.88 -16.54
N LEU A 11 8.23 16.81 -15.24
CA LEU A 11 9.60 16.90 -14.77
C LEU A 11 10.17 15.53 -14.36
N ALA A 12 11.47 15.39 -14.55
CA ALA A 12 12.30 14.33 -14.04
C ALA A 12 13.22 14.92 -12.95
N TYR A 13 13.05 14.42 -11.73
CA TYR A 13 13.90 14.71 -10.58
C TYR A 13 15.02 13.69 -10.53
N ILE A 14 16.26 14.14 -10.67
CA ILE A 14 17.42 13.27 -10.88
C ILE A 14 18.35 13.39 -9.69
N CYS A 15 18.76 12.23 -9.17
CA CYS A 15 19.83 12.13 -8.18
C CYS A 15 20.93 11.25 -8.71
N VAL A 16 22.16 11.70 -8.58
CA VAL A 16 23.35 10.94 -8.93
C VAL A 16 24.12 10.66 -7.65
N SER A 17 24.52 9.41 -7.45
CA SER A 17 25.40 9.03 -6.37
C SER A 17 26.76 8.60 -6.90
N ASP A 18 27.79 9.20 -6.34
CA ASP A 18 29.18 8.83 -6.59
C ASP A 18 29.89 8.57 -5.26
N GLN A 19 30.33 7.33 -5.06
CA GLN A 19 31.01 6.88 -3.83
C GLN A 19 30.23 7.18 -2.54
N GLY A 20 28.89 7.10 -2.57
CA GLY A 20 28.01 7.34 -1.43
C GLY A 20 27.65 8.81 -1.19
N GLU A 21 28.17 9.75 -1.99
CA GLU A 21 27.69 11.14 -1.99
C GLU A 21 26.57 11.30 -3.01
N ILE A 22 25.34 11.52 -2.52
CA ILE A 22 24.16 11.77 -3.36
C ILE A 22 24.05 13.26 -3.67
N LYS A 23 24.00 13.58 -4.96
CA LYS A 23 23.83 14.93 -5.51
C LYS A 23 22.47 15.02 -6.21
N GLU A 24 21.71 16.05 -5.85
CA GLU A 24 20.47 16.43 -6.52
C GLU A 24 20.83 17.28 -7.75
N GLU A 25 20.34 16.91 -8.92
CA GLU A 25 20.46 17.74 -10.13
C GLU A 25 19.27 18.69 -10.26
N GLU A 26 19.38 19.71 -11.11
CA GLU A 26 18.21 20.53 -11.43
C GLU A 26 17.15 19.70 -12.17
N PRO A 27 15.86 19.77 -11.79
CA PRO A 27 14.81 19.03 -12.47
C PRO A 27 14.72 19.40 -13.95
N VAL A 28 14.54 18.39 -14.82
CA VAL A 28 14.49 18.58 -16.28
C VAL A 28 13.17 18.10 -16.87
N THR A 29 12.70 18.75 -17.93
CA THR A 29 11.55 18.27 -18.70
C THR A 29 11.95 17.04 -19.52
N TYR A 30 11.28 15.91 -19.33
CA TYR A 30 11.63 14.64 -19.99
C TYR A 30 11.00 14.47 -21.39
N GLY A 31 10.15 15.41 -21.83
CA GLY A 31 9.51 15.38 -23.14
C GLY A 31 8.31 14.42 -23.20
N ARG A 32 8.21 13.64 -24.29
CA ARG A 32 6.98 12.87 -24.60
C ARG A 32 6.89 11.50 -23.92
N SER A 33 8.02 10.88 -23.61
CA SER A 33 8.06 9.52 -23.09
C SER A 33 9.04 9.38 -21.93
N ARG A 34 8.53 8.94 -20.78
CA ARG A 34 9.34 8.61 -19.59
C ARG A 34 10.33 7.49 -19.90
N VAL A 35 9.92 6.50 -20.69
CA VAL A 35 10.77 5.34 -21.01
C VAL A 35 11.90 5.74 -21.96
N GLU A 36 11.63 6.59 -22.95
CA GLU A 36 12.69 7.11 -23.84
C GLU A 36 13.72 7.93 -23.04
N PHE A 37 13.27 8.72 -22.07
CA PHE A 37 14.16 9.46 -21.17
C PHE A 37 15.03 8.54 -20.31
N VAL A 38 14.47 7.44 -19.79
CA VAL A 38 15.24 6.41 -19.07
C VAL A 38 16.27 5.76 -19.98
N ILE A 39 15.89 5.40 -21.21
CA ILE A 39 16.79 4.78 -22.19
C ILE A 39 17.94 5.72 -22.55
N SER A 40 17.65 6.99 -22.85
CA SER A 40 18.68 7.97 -23.19
C SER A 40 19.65 8.20 -22.03
N THR A 41 19.13 8.28 -20.80
CA THR A 41 19.95 8.38 -19.59
C THR A 41 20.82 7.13 -19.42
N ALA A 42 20.26 5.93 -19.62
CA ALA A 42 20.99 4.66 -19.56
C ALA A 42 22.10 4.54 -20.60
N GLN A 43 21.90 5.09 -21.80
CA GLN A 43 22.91 5.09 -22.85
C GLN A 43 24.01 6.12 -22.60
N ALA A 44 23.65 7.29 -22.06
CA ALA A 44 24.62 8.33 -21.71
C ALA A 44 25.51 7.91 -20.54
N GLN A 45 24.93 7.29 -19.52
CA GLN A 45 25.65 6.69 -18.41
C GLN A 45 26.23 5.34 -18.84
N LYS A 46 27.50 5.29 -19.23
CA LYS A 46 28.11 4.03 -19.75
C LYS A 46 28.13 2.88 -18.75
N GLU A 47 28.16 3.15 -17.44
CA GLU A 47 28.26 2.15 -16.38
C GLU A 47 27.40 2.52 -15.15
N GLY A 48 27.00 1.53 -14.37
CA GLY A 48 26.14 1.70 -13.19
C GLY A 48 24.65 1.45 -13.46
N THR A 49 23.85 1.51 -12.41
CA THR A 49 22.41 1.24 -12.44
C THR A 49 21.62 2.54 -12.41
N ILE A 50 20.46 2.50 -13.07
CA ILE A 50 19.45 3.56 -13.05
C ILE A 50 18.25 3.07 -12.27
N GLY A 51 17.96 3.73 -11.15
CA GLY A 51 16.73 3.56 -10.39
C GLY A 51 15.61 4.44 -10.95
N VAL A 52 14.43 3.90 -11.20
CA VAL A 52 13.30 4.64 -11.74
C VAL A 52 12.11 4.52 -10.80
N VAL A 53 11.72 5.63 -10.17
CA VAL A 53 10.55 5.67 -9.30
C VAL A 53 9.31 5.97 -10.12
N LEU A 54 8.33 5.08 -10.04
CA LEU A 54 7.05 5.22 -10.73
C LEU A 54 5.94 5.57 -9.74
N ASP A 55 5.22 6.64 -10.10
CA ASP A 55 4.05 7.15 -9.40
C ASP A 55 2.86 6.18 -9.35
N GLU A 56 2.75 5.31 -10.35
CA GLU A 56 1.77 4.23 -10.45
C GLU A 56 2.50 3.00 -11.00
N ALA A 57 3.02 2.17 -10.10
CA ALA A 57 3.70 0.94 -10.46
C ALA A 57 2.68 -0.19 -10.74
N ALA A 58 1.73 0.05 -11.65
CA ALA A 58 0.94 -1.06 -12.16
C ALA A 58 1.93 -2.07 -12.79
N PRO A 59 1.88 -3.36 -12.43
CA PRO A 59 2.87 -4.34 -12.91
C PRO A 59 3.01 -4.37 -14.42
N GLN A 60 1.92 -4.09 -15.14
CA GLN A 60 1.91 -3.99 -16.60
C GLN A 60 2.74 -2.81 -17.11
N ILE A 61 2.69 -1.65 -16.45
CA ILE A 61 3.49 -0.46 -16.82
C ILE A 61 4.97 -0.75 -16.61
N VAL A 62 5.33 -1.36 -15.46
CA VAL A 62 6.70 -1.76 -15.16
C VAL A 62 7.22 -2.75 -16.19
N GLN A 63 6.46 -3.81 -16.46
CA GLN A 63 6.84 -4.84 -17.43
C GLN A 63 7.01 -4.24 -18.83
N GLN A 64 6.11 -3.36 -19.27
CA GLN A 64 6.24 -2.70 -20.57
C GLN A 64 7.46 -1.79 -20.64
N ALA A 65 7.79 -1.06 -19.56
CA ALA A 65 8.98 -0.24 -19.49
C ALA A 65 10.26 -1.08 -19.52
N GLU A 66 10.30 -2.20 -18.80
CA GLU A 66 11.39 -3.18 -18.84
C GLU A 66 11.60 -3.74 -20.24
N GLU A 67 10.54 -4.20 -20.90
CA GLU A 67 10.59 -4.74 -22.25
C GLU A 67 11.12 -3.72 -23.27
N GLN A 68 10.71 -2.46 -23.14
CA GLN A 68 11.22 -1.38 -24.00
C GLN A 68 12.71 -1.09 -23.77
N CYS A 69 13.17 -1.08 -22.51
CA CYS A 69 14.59 -0.92 -22.18
C CYS A 69 15.43 -2.06 -22.77
N ILE A 70 14.95 -3.32 -22.64
CA ILE A 70 15.62 -4.50 -23.19
C ILE A 70 15.71 -4.42 -24.71
N ARG A 71 14.62 -4.02 -25.39
CA ARG A 71 14.61 -3.83 -26.86
C ARG A 71 15.59 -2.74 -27.31
N ALA A 72 15.86 -1.74 -26.47
CA ALA A 72 16.85 -0.70 -26.71
C ALA A 72 18.29 -1.11 -26.37
N GLY A 73 18.53 -2.38 -26.03
CA GLY A 73 19.86 -2.91 -25.71
C GLY A 73 20.32 -2.68 -24.27
N ILE A 74 19.43 -2.23 -23.38
CA ILE A 74 19.73 -2.04 -21.95
C ILE A 74 19.48 -3.34 -21.20
N THR A 75 20.49 -3.85 -20.49
CA THR A 75 20.34 -5.11 -19.73
C THR A 75 19.44 -4.93 -18.52
N LYS A 76 18.84 -6.02 -18.02
CA LYS A 76 17.87 -5.96 -16.93
C LYS A 76 18.46 -5.44 -15.62
N GLU A 77 19.76 -5.60 -15.43
CA GLU A 77 20.49 -5.18 -14.23
C GLU A 77 20.81 -3.67 -14.25
N ARG A 78 20.74 -3.05 -15.43
CA ARG A 78 21.05 -1.63 -15.65
C ARG A 78 19.92 -0.69 -15.26
N VAL A 79 18.67 -1.17 -15.26
CA VAL A 79 17.49 -0.35 -14.91
C VAL A 79 16.66 -1.10 -13.88
N ARG A 80 16.41 -0.47 -12.74
CA ARG A 80 15.58 -0.99 -11.66
C ARG A 80 14.40 -0.07 -11.46
N PHE A 81 13.20 -0.63 -11.46
CA PHE A 81 11.98 0.11 -11.19
C PHE A 81 11.59 -0.02 -9.72
N PHE A 82 11.20 1.10 -9.11
CA PHE A 82 10.77 1.18 -7.72
C PHE A 82 9.39 1.81 -7.62
N THR A 83 8.58 1.34 -6.67
CA THR A 83 7.39 2.07 -6.24
C THR A 83 7.78 3.24 -5.33
N LYS A 84 6.87 4.20 -5.13
CA LYS A 84 7.07 5.27 -4.15
C LYS A 84 7.21 4.73 -2.73
N GLU A 85 6.55 3.63 -2.36
CA GLU A 85 6.74 2.96 -1.08
C GLU A 85 8.16 2.38 -0.93
N GLU A 86 8.69 1.76 -1.98
CA GLU A 86 10.08 1.25 -1.97
C GLU A 86 11.06 2.42 -1.85
N ALA A 87 10.89 3.47 -2.66
CA ALA A 87 11.72 4.67 -2.55
C ALA A 87 11.61 5.35 -1.18
N ALA A 88 10.42 5.37 -0.56
CA ALA A 88 10.21 5.89 0.79
C ALA A 88 11.01 5.12 1.87
N LEU A 89 11.14 3.79 1.73
CA LEU A 89 12.05 3.00 2.54
C LEU A 89 13.52 3.41 2.29
N GLY A 90 13.88 3.63 1.04
CA GLY A 90 15.19 4.14 0.65
C GLY A 90 15.53 5.47 1.33
N VAL A 91 14.56 6.39 1.43
CA VAL A 91 14.72 7.69 2.12
C VAL A 91 15.09 7.50 3.58
N VAL A 92 14.42 6.58 4.29
CA VAL A 92 14.74 6.28 5.70
C VAL A 92 16.19 5.80 5.85
N GLY A 93 16.64 4.93 4.92
CA GLY A 93 18.03 4.45 4.89
C GLY A 93 19.02 5.57 4.60
N PHE A 94 18.78 6.35 3.53
CA PHE A 94 19.59 7.49 3.12
C PHE A 94 19.76 8.52 4.24
N ARG A 95 18.67 8.88 4.93
CA ARG A 95 18.66 9.90 5.99
C ARG A 95 19.12 9.38 7.34
N GLY A 96 19.35 8.08 7.47
CA GLY A 96 19.71 7.43 8.73
C GLY A 96 18.62 7.58 9.80
N ASP A 97 17.35 7.51 9.39
CA ASP A 97 16.22 7.68 10.30
C ASP A 97 16.15 6.52 11.31
N ASN A 98 16.09 6.87 12.60
CA ASN A 98 16.04 5.88 13.67
C ASN A 98 14.59 5.47 13.97
N LEU A 99 14.11 4.45 13.26
CA LEU A 99 12.76 3.91 13.42
C LEU A 99 12.47 3.30 14.82
N LEU A 100 13.48 3.08 15.67
CA LEU A 100 13.26 2.69 17.07
C LEU A 100 12.83 3.86 17.95
N ARG A 101 13.13 5.11 17.54
CA ARG A 101 12.74 6.33 18.26
C ARG A 101 11.42 6.93 17.76
N GLY A 102 10.91 6.44 16.63
CA GLY A 102 9.63 6.83 16.07
C GLY A 102 9.56 6.63 14.57
N ASN A 103 8.35 6.68 14.03
CA ASN A 103 8.05 6.51 12.61
C ASN A 103 8.61 7.67 11.78
N SER A 104 8.87 7.39 10.51
CA SER A 104 9.11 8.41 9.48
C SER A 104 7.87 8.55 8.62
N VAL A 105 7.43 9.79 8.37
CA VAL A 105 6.26 10.09 7.55
C VAL A 105 6.67 10.95 6.37
N ILE A 106 6.19 10.64 5.17
CA ILE A 106 6.35 11.46 3.97
C ILE A 106 4.97 11.93 3.53
N PHE A 107 4.73 13.24 3.54
CA PHE A 107 3.61 13.85 2.86
C PHE A 107 4.04 14.20 1.45
N ASP A 108 3.46 13.50 0.47
CA ASP A 108 3.70 13.67 -0.96
C ASP A 108 2.48 14.34 -1.59
N TYR A 109 2.58 15.64 -1.85
CA TYR A 109 1.49 16.43 -2.42
C TYR A 109 1.88 16.94 -3.80
N THR A 110 1.28 16.33 -4.81
CA THR A 110 1.40 16.73 -6.23
C THR A 110 0.17 17.54 -6.64
N LYS A 111 0.12 18.15 -7.84
CA LYS A 111 -1.11 18.79 -8.35
C LYS A 111 -2.33 17.87 -8.40
N LYS A 112 -2.13 16.55 -8.47
CA LYS A 112 -3.21 15.57 -8.70
C LYS A 112 -3.56 14.74 -7.48
N ARG A 113 -2.59 14.46 -6.62
CA ARG A 113 -2.72 13.50 -5.52
C ARG A 113 -2.03 14.00 -4.27
N PHE A 114 -2.61 13.70 -3.12
CA PHE A 114 -1.98 13.88 -1.83
C PHE A 114 -1.88 12.53 -1.12
N ILE A 115 -0.70 11.91 -1.14
CA ILE A 115 -0.44 10.63 -0.50
C ILE A 115 0.44 10.82 0.73
N CYS A 116 0.13 10.13 1.82
CA CYS A 116 0.95 10.05 3.01
C CYS A 116 1.57 8.66 3.12
N TYR A 117 2.90 8.57 3.11
CA TYR A 117 3.65 7.33 3.37
C TYR A 117 4.10 7.29 4.82
N GLU A 118 3.84 6.20 5.52
CA GLU A 118 4.31 5.96 6.88
C GLU A 118 5.24 4.76 6.91
N ILE A 119 6.48 4.97 7.36
CA ILE A 119 7.48 3.93 7.57
C ILE A 119 7.65 3.73 9.07
N ARG A 120 7.35 2.52 9.54
CA ARG A 120 7.42 2.18 10.97
C ARG A 120 8.11 0.86 11.21
N LYS A 121 8.85 0.75 12.31
CA LYS A 121 9.44 -0.52 12.74
C LYS A 121 8.49 -1.22 13.70
N THR A 122 8.13 -2.44 13.34
CA THR A 122 7.49 -3.42 14.23
C THR A 122 8.55 -4.34 14.83
N LYS A 123 8.16 -5.25 15.74
CA LYS A 123 9.10 -6.10 16.50
C LYS A 123 10.19 -6.75 15.62
N ASP A 124 9.80 -7.28 14.47
CA ASP A 124 10.70 -8.05 13.60
C ASP A 124 10.84 -7.49 12.18
N ARG A 125 10.06 -6.45 11.81
CA ARG A 125 9.96 -5.98 10.41
C ARG A 125 9.77 -4.47 10.31
N VAL A 126 10.18 -3.88 9.21
CA VAL A 126 9.76 -2.55 8.80
C VAL A 126 8.45 -2.67 8.02
N LEU A 127 7.49 -1.80 8.29
CA LEU A 127 6.26 -1.71 7.54
C LEU A 127 6.18 -0.36 6.86
N VAL A 128 5.83 -0.38 5.57
CA VAL A 128 5.55 0.81 4.77
C VAL A 128 4.07 0.81 4.44
N ASP A 129 3.36 1.80 4.95
CA ASP A 129 1.93 2.04 4.71
C ASP A 129 1.78 3.32 3.87
N SER A 130 0.70 3.41 3.10
CA SER A 130 0.37 4.64 2.37
C SER A 130 -1.12 4.89 2.35
N ARG A 131 -1.50 6.16 2.55
CA ARG A 131 -2.89 6.61 2.59
C ARG A 131 -3.12 7.77 1.64
N ASP A 132 -4.23 7.70 0.93
CA ASP A 132 -4.65 8.74 0.00
C ASP A 132 -5.52 9.77 0.74
N TYR A 133 -5.04 11.02 0.76
CA TYR A 133 -5.68 12.18 1.35
C TYR A 133 -6.18 13.18 0.28
N THR A 134 -6.19 12.78 -0.99
CA THR A 134 -6.56 13.67 -2.12
C THR A 134 -7.95 14.25 -1.95
N GLU A 135 -8.92 13.42 -1.56
CA GLU A 135 -10.32 13.85 -1.38
C GLU A 135 -10.50 14.85 -0.22
N GLN A 136 -9.63 14.80 0.80
CA GLN A 136 -9.70 15.70 1.96
C GLN A 136 -9.16 17.10 1.65
N ILE A 137 -8.38 17.27 0.59
CA ILE A 137 -7.79 18.56 0.22
C ILE A 137 -8.30 19.13 -1.11
N LYS A 138 -8.94 18.32 -1.97
CA LYS A 138 -9.29 18.71 -3.35
C LYS A 138 -10.12 19.99 -3.46
N ASP A 139 -10.99 20.25 -2.48
CA ASP A 139 -11.92 21.38 -2.49
C ASP A 139 -11.32 22.64 -1.85
N ALA A 140 -10.13 22.55 -1.26
CA ALA A 140 -9.43 23.67 -0.65
C ALA A 140 -8.69 24.48 -1.72
N VAL A 141 -9.23 25.66 -2.06
CA VAL A 141 -8.69 26.50 -3.13
C VAL A 141 -7.82 27.61 -2.54
N ALA A 142 -8.32 28.31 -1.52
CA ALA A 142 -7.58 29.39 -0.85
C ALA A 142 -6.44 28.85 0.02
N ASN A 143 -5.38 29.64 0.22
CA ASN A 143 -4.22 29.24 1.02
C ASN A 143 -4.61 28.88 2.46
N GLU A 144 -5.51 29.65 3.06
CA GLU A 144 -6.04 29.40 4.40
C GLU A 144 -6.83 28.10 4.48
N GLU A 145 -7.66 27.81 3.47
CA GLU A 145 -8.43 26.56 3.39
C GLU A 145 -7.50 25.36 3.26
N LYS A 146 -6.46 25.48 2.41
CA LYS A 146 -5.44 24.44 2.23
C LYS A 146 -4.70 24.17 3.54
N ASP A 147 -4.30 25.22 4.26
CA ASP A 147 -3.63 25.08 5.56
C ASP A 147 -4.53 24.39 6.59
N ILE A 148 -5.82 24.74 6.63
CA ILE A 148 -6.79 24.09 7.52
C ILE A 148 -6.96 22.61 7.16
N ALA A 149 -7.16 22.29 5.89
CA ALA A 149 -7.30 20.92 5.42
C ALA A 149 -6.04 20.09 5.72
N PHE A 150 -4.86 20.63 5.41
CA PHE A 150 -3.59 19.98 5.70
C PHE A 150 -3.35 19.78 7.20
N LEU A 151 -3.72 20.75 8.04
CA LEU A 151 -3.64 20.60 9.49
C LEU A 151 -4.51 19.44 10.01
N GLN A 152 -5.69 19.21 9.42
CA GLN A 152 -6.52 18.05 9.76
C GLN A 152 -5.87 16.74 9.32
N ILE A 153 -5.30 16.71 8.11
CA ILE A 153 -4.54 15.56 7.60
C ILE A 153 -3.36 15.22 8.53
N ILE A 154 -2.60 16.22 8.99
CA ILE A 154 -1.49 16.03 9.94
C ILE A 154 -2.00 15.39 11.23
N LYS A 155 -3.11 15.89 11.80
CA LYS A 155 -3.69 15.35 13.03
C LYS A 155 -4.12 13.89 12.86
N GLN A 156 -4.68 13.52 11.71
CA GLN A 156 -5.09 12.16 11.40
C GLN A 156 -3.89 11.23 11.17
N ALA A 157 -2.93 11.67 10.34
CA ALA A 157 -1.79 10.87 9.94
C ALA A 157 -0.81 10.61 11.11
N LEU A 158 -0.55 11.63 11.94
CA LEU A 158 0.47 11.55 13.00
C LEU A 158 -0.07 11.05 14.36
N VAL A 159 -1.35 10.66 14.43
CA VAL A 159 -1.93 10.08 15.66
C VAL A 159 -1.41 8.67 15.94
N ARG A 160 -0.91 7.98 14.91
CA ARG A 160 -0.49 6.57 14.98
C ARG A 160 0.94 6.43 15.49
N GLY A 161 1.07 6.34 16.80
CA GLY A 161 2.36 6.12 17.45
C GLY A 161 3.24 7.39 17.44
N VAL A 162 4.51 7.21 17.82
CA VAL A 162 5.45 8.32 17.89
C VAL A 162 6.05 8.57 16.51
N THR A 163 5.78 9.72 15.89
CA THR A 163 6.49 10.15 14.67
C THR A 163 7.72 10.97 15.06
N ALA A 164 8.90 10.56 14.59
CA ALA A 164 10.16 11.26 14.86
C ALA A 164 10.61 12.17 13.71
N THR A 165 10.31 11.78 12.47
CA THR A 165 10.70 12.52 11.26
C THR A 165 9.51 12.69 10.33
N VAL A 166 9.37 13.89 9.76
CA VAL A 166 8.41 14.20 8.70
C VAL A 166 9.14 14.78 7.49
N TYR A 167 8.74 14.35 6.30
CA TYR A 167 9.17 14.89 5.03
C TYR A 167 7.99 15.48 4.27
N LEU A 168 8.19 16.63 3.63
CA LEU A 168 7.28 17.23 2.68
C LEU A 168 7.90 17.13 1.28
N CYS A 169 7.15 16.58 0.33
CA CYS A 169 7.59 16.35 -1.04
C CYS A 169 6.47 16.71 -2.02
N GLY A 170 6.85 17.14 -3.22
CA GLY A 170 5.93 17.45 -4.32
C GLY A 170 5.58 18.94 -4.44
N GLU A 171 5.18 19.31 -5.65
CA GLU A 171 4.87 20.70 -6.05
C GLU A 171 3.72 21.34 -5.26
N GLY A 172 2.84 20.56 -4.63
CA GLY A 172 1.73 21.05 -3.82
C GLY A 172 2.17 21.81 -2.56
N PHE A 173 3.40 21.60 -2.12
CA PHE A 173 4.01 22.37 -1.03
C PHE A 173 4.77 23.62 -1.50
N GLU A 174 4.71 23.98 -2.79
CA GLU A 174 5.28 25.25 -3.24
C GLU A 174 4.55 26.45 -2.64
N GLY A 175 5.32 27.46 -2.24
CA GLY A 175 4.81 28.66 -1.58
C GLY A 175 4.87 28.57 -0.04
N SER A 176 4.07 29.39 0.63
CA SER A 176 4.08 29.51 2.10
C SER A 176 2.66 29.52 2.67
N TRP A 177 1.81 28.64 2.13
CA TRP A 177 0.39 28.56 2.50
C TRP A 177 0.15 27.82 3.82
N PHE A 178 1.04 26.90 4.24
CA PHE A 178 0.85 25.98 5.36
C PHE A 178 1.43 26.45 6.72
N LYS A 179 1.30 27.73 7.07
CA LYS A 179 1.96 28.33 8.24
C LYS A 179 1.49 27.75 9.57
N GLN A 180 0.18 27.45 9.71
CA GLN A 180 -0.36 26.84 10.92
C GLN A 180 0.07 25.39 11.02
N SER A 181 0.00 24.67 9.89
CA SER A 181 0.46 23.29 9.77
C SER A 181 1.94 23.12 10.13
N THR A 182 2.81 24.08 9.80
CA THR A 182 4.24 24.03 10.21
C THR A 182 4.41 23.89 11.71
N LYS A 183 3.61 24.58 12.53
CA LYS A 183 3.69 24.47 14.00
C LYS A 183 3.34 23.07 14.49
N ALA A 184 2.32 22.46 13.89
CA ALA A 184 1.90 21.11 14.22
C ALA A 184 2.93 20.05 13.79
N LEU A 185 3.53 20.23 12.60
CA LEU A 185 4.59 19.36 12.07
C LEU A 185 5.81 19.36 12.98
N CYS A 186 6.30 20.55 13.35
CA CYS A 186 7.53 20.75 14.12
C CYS A 186 7.42 20.47 15.62
N LEU A 187 6.28 19.96 16.10
CA LEU A 187 6.09 19.65 17.52
C LEU A 187 6.86 18.38 17.92
N GLY A 188 8.13 18.54 18.29
CA GLY A 188 9.01 17.45 18.75
C GLY A 188 9.54 16.55 17.62
N ARG A 189 9.44 17.00 16.36
CA ARG A 189 9.81 16.21 15.17
C ARG A 189 10.83 16.96 14.32
N ARG A 190 11.68 16.21 13.64
CA ARG A 190 12.53 16.75 12.56
C ARG A 190 11.67 16.85 11.30
N VAL A 191 11.67 18.01 10.66
CA VAL A 191 10.87 18.25 9.44
C VAL A 191 11.79 18.67 8.32
N PHE A 192 11.69 18.00 7.17
CA PHE A 192 12.48 18.27 5.98
C PHE A 192 11.57 18.47 4.78
N MET A 193 12.03 19.25 3.81
CA MET A 193 11.33 19.46 2.54
C MET A 193 12.34 19.26 1.41
N SER A 194 12.03 18.39 0.45
CA SER A 194 12.85 18.17 -0.74
C SER A 194 11.96 17.69 -1.88
N LYS A 195 12.24 18.16 -3.09
CA LYS A 195 11.57 17.71 -4.31
C LYS A 195 12.20 16.44 -4.89
N HIS A 196 13.45 16.15 -4.54
CA HIS A 196 14.20 14.98 -5.00
C HIS A 196 14.05 13.76 -4.10
N LEU A 197 13.17 13.83 -3.09
CA LEU A 197 13.14 12.88 -1.99
C LEU A 197 13.08 11.41 -2.45
N PHE A 198 12.17 11.10 -3.38
CA PHE A 198 12.03 9.73 -3.89
C PHE A 198 13.21 9.31 -4.79
N ALA A 199 13.79 10.22 -5.57
CA ALA A 199 15.00 9.95 -6.35
C ALA A 199 16.20 9.68 -5.41
N CYS A 200 16.36 10.44 -4.32
CA CYS A 200 17.35 10.18 -3.27
C CYS A 200 17.15 8.78 -2.64
N GLY A 201 15.90 8.40 -2.36
CA GLY A 201 15.58 7.06 -1.85
C GLY A 201 15.95 5.95 -2.83
N ALA A 202 15.62 6.12 -4.11
CA ALA A 202 15.91 5.12 -5.14
C ALA A 202 17.41 4.99 -5.45
N VAL A 203 18.17 6.09 -5.51
CA VAL A 203 19.61 6.01 -5.76
C VAL A 203 20.33 5.31 -4.60
N TYR A 204 19.90 5.57 -3.36
CA TYR A 204 20.38 4.85 -2.18
C TYR A 204 20.10 3.34 -2.27
N LEU A 205 18.94 2.93 -2.76
CA LEU A 205 18.60 1.51 -2.98
C LEU A 205 19.36 0.88 -4.15
N CYS A 206 19.78 1.67 -5.15
CA CYS A 206 20.65 1.18 -6.21
C CYS A 206 22.08 0.93 -5.72
N GLU A 207 22.61 1.78 -4.82
CA GLU A 207 23.94 1.60 -4.23
C GLU A 207 23.98 0.47 -3.21
N ASN A 208 22.98 0.43 -2.35
CA ASN A 208 22.85 -0.58 -1.33
C ASN A 208 22.02 -1.69 -1.93
N ASP A 209 22.67 -2.71 -2.52
CA ASP A 209 22.07 -3.89 -3.16
C ASP A 209 21.27 -4.80 -2.21
N LYS A 210 20.67 -4.20 -1.18
CA LYS A 210 19.53 -4.69 -0.45
C LYS A 210 18.39 -4.78 -1.44
N HIS A 211 18.27 -5.92 -2.12
CA HIS A 211 16.94 -6.45 -2.34
C HIS A 211 16.23 -6.38 -1.00
N VAL A 212 15.24 -5.50 -0.91
CA VAL A 212 14.41 -5.36 0.28
C VAL A 212 13.86 -6.76 0.54
N SER A 213 14.43 -7.46 1.52
CA SER A 213 14.01 -8.82 1.80
C SER A 213 12.53 -8.76 2.15
N ARG A 214 11.70 -9.51 1.40
CA ARG A 214 10.25 -9.58 1.65
C ARG A 214 9.94 -10.06 3.08
N ASP A 215 10.91 -10.67 3.74
CA ASP A 215 10.80 -11.13 5.13
C ASP A 215 11.10 -10.02 6.15
N GLU A 216 11.89 -9.00 5.80
CA GLU A 216 12.26 -7.88 6.68
C GLU A 216 11.37 -6.66 6.50
N VAL A 217 10.75 -6.51 5.32
CA VAL A 217 9.89 -5.36 5.01
C VAL A 217 8.55 -5.79 4.45
N VAL A 218 7.48 -5.18 4.98
CA VAL A 218 6.12 -5.40 4.53
C VAL A 218 5.56 -4.11 3.95
N PHE A 219 5.30 -4.13 2.64
CA PHE A 219 4.51 -3.10 1.98
C PHE A 219 3.04 -3.39 2.23
N ALA A 220 2.41 -2.64 3.12
CA ALA A 220 1.02 -2.87 3.54
C ALA A 220 0.06 -2.87 2.34
N GLN A 221 0.39 -2.10 1.30
CA GLN A 221 -0.42 -2.09 0.08
C GLN A 221 -0.44 -3.42 -0.68
N ASN A 222 0.59 -4.25 -0.53
CA ASN A 222 0.76 -5.48 -1.29
C ASN A 222 0.36 -6.74 -0.52
N VAL A 223 0.04 -6.63 0.77
CA VAL A 223 -0.34 -7.78 1.61
C VAL A 223 -1.75 -7.64 2.19
N THR A 224 -2.34 -8.77 2.57
CA THR A 224 -3.53 -8.80 3.42
C THR A 224 -3.17 -8.31 4.82
N ILE A 225 -3.94 -7.37 5.34
CA ILE A 225 -3.69 -6.76 6.67
C ILE A 225 -4.63 -7.29 7.76
N SER A 226 -5.64 -8.06 7.36
CA SER A 226 -6.66 -8.60 8.25
C SER A 226 -6.93 -10.06 7.95
N GLN A 227 -7.33 -10.78 8.99
CA GLN A 227 -7.95 -12.08 8.87
C GLN A 227 -9.44 -11.89 8.63
N ILE A 228 -10.01 -12.68 7.74
CA ILE A 228 -11.45 -12.71 7.47
C ILE A 228 -11.89 -14.15 7.71
N GLY A 229 -12.89 -14.36 8.54
CA GLY A 229 -13.32 -15.71 8.88
C GLY A 229 -14.67 -15.74 9.59
N LEU A 230 -15.11 -16.94 9.95
CA LEU A 230 -16.34 -17.14 10.70
C LEU A 230 -16.01 -17.63 12.10
N VAL A 231 -16.82 -17.24 13.08
CA VAL A 231 -16.85 -17.95 14.36
C VAL A 231 -17.82 -19.12 14.20
N VAL A 232 -17.29 -20.33 14.32
CA VAL A 232 -18.05 -21.57 14.15
C VAL A 232 -18.05 -22.36 15.45
N HIS A 233 -19.15 -23.04 15.73
CA HIS A 233 -19.25 -23.92 16.89
C HIS A 233 -18.67 -25.29 16.52
N HIS A 234 -17.58 -25.69 17.18
CA HIS A 234 -16.89 -26.94 16.93
C HIS A 234 -16.47 -27.61 18.24
N HIS A 235 -16.84 -28.88 18.44
CA HIS A 235 -16.57 -29.65 19.66
C HIS A 235 -16.92 -28.93 20.97
N GLY A 236 -18.09 -28.28 21.02
CA GLY A 236 -18.60 -27.63 22.23
C GLY A 236 -17.97 -26.27 22.54
N ARG A 237 -17.18 -25.71 21.60
CA ARG A 237 -16.56 -24.39 21.76
C ARG A 237 -16.70 -23.57 20.48
N ASP A 238 -16.79 -22.26 20.65
CA ASP A 238 -16.74 -21.33 19.54
C ASP A 238 -15.29 -21.10 19.14
N MET A 239 -14.98 -21.30 17.85
CA MET A 239 -13.65 -21.11 17.30
C MET A 239 -13.69 -20.22 16.07
N PHE A 240 -12.69 -19.36 15.93
CA PHE A 240 -12.51 -18.58 14.71
C PHE A 240 -11.86 -19.46 13.64
N CYS A 241 -12.58 -19.65 12.53
CA CYS A 241 -12.12 -20.36 11.35
C CYS A 241 -11.78 -19.34 10.25
N PRO A 242 -10.49 -19.06 10.00
CA PRO A 242 -10.09 -18.06 9.02
C PRO A 242 -10.33 -18.56 7.60
N LEU A 243 -11.10 -17.80 6.82
CA LEU A 243 -11.23 -17.97 5.37
C LEU A 243 -10.02 -17.35 4.66
N ILE A 244 -9.62 -16.15 5.08
CA ILE A 244 -8.40 -15.47 4.60
C ILE A 244 -7.51 -15.16 5.80
N MET A 245 -6.21 -15.39 5.62
CA MET A 245 -5.16 -15.02 6.58
C MET A 245 -4.54 -13.67 6.21
N ASP A 246 -4.06 -12.95 7.23
CA ASP A 246 -3.20 -11.78 7.05
C ASP A 246 -1.77 -12.17 6.61
N GLY A 247 -1.02 -11.18 6.12
CA GLY A 247 0.42 -11.28 5.82
C GLY A 247 0.78 -11.91 4.48
N LYS A 248 -0.20 -12.33 3.66
CA LYS A 248 0.04 -12.88 2.31
C LYS A 248 -0.13 -11.82 1.23
N PRO A 249 0.55 -11.92 0.08
CA PRO A 249 0.26 -11.07 -1.06
C PRO A 249 -1.23 -11.13 -1.40
N TRP A 250 -1.90 -9.97 -1.45
CA TRP A 250 -3.37 -9.96 -1.60
C TRP A 250 -3.80 -10.61 -2.92
N LYS A 251 -3.01 -10.43 -4.00
CA LYS A 251 -3.27 -11.02 -5.33
C LYS A 251 -3.33 -12.55 -5.31
N GLU A 252 -2.66 -13.17 -4.35
CA GLU A 252 -2.58 -14.62 -4.20
C GLU A 252 -3.47 -15.12 -3.05
N SER A 253 -4.10 -14.20 -2.31
CA SER A 253 -4.86 -14.50 -1.11
C SER A 253 -6.26 -14.97 -1.45
N ARG A 254 -6.42 -16.30 -1.36
CA ARG A 254 -7.65 -17.03 -1.56
C ARG A 254 -7.83 -18.08 -0.47
N GLY A 255 -9.06 -18.43 -0.17
CA GLY A 255 -9.38 -19.50 0.78
C GLY A 255 -10.74 -20.10 0.54
N GLU A 256 -10.93 -21.29 1.10
CA GLU A 256 -12.15 -22.07 0.99
C GLU A 256 -12.46 -22.75 2.32
N ILE A 257 -13.72 -22.69 2.73
CA ILE A 257 -14.25 -23.41 3.91
C ILE A 257 -15.58 -24.06 3.51
N GLU A 258 -15.81 -25.28 3.96
CA GLU A 258 -17.13 -25.91 3.90
C GLU A 258 -17.76 -25.92 5.30
N ILE A 259 -19.00 -25.46 5.43
CA ILE A 259 -19.74 -25.42 6.69
C ILE A 259 -21.09 -26.10 6.57
N PHE A 260 -21.65 -26.45 7.74
CA PHE A 260 -23.00 -26.98 7.88
C PHE A 260 -23.85 -26.03 8.70
N VAL A 261 -25.01 -25.64 8.17
CA VAL A 261 -25.93 -24.69 8.83
C VAL A 261 -27.38 -25.10 8.67
N SER A 262 -28.23 -24.76 9.63
CA SER A 262 -29.68 -24.91 9.54
C SER A 262 -30.38 -23.66 10.05
N GLY A 263 -31.52 -23.30 9.45
CA GLY A 263 -32.36 -22.19 9.90
C GLY A 263 -31.73 -20.78 9.89
N VAL A 264 -30.60 -20.55 9.21
CA VAL A 264 -29.91 -19.24 9.18
C VAL A 264 -30.45 -18.30 8.09
N ASN A 265 -30.39 -16.99 8.35
CA ASN A 265 -30.74 -15.94 7.37
C ASN A 265 -29.52 -15.42 6.60
N GLY A 266 -28.33 -15.63 7.14
CA GLY A 266 -27.11 -15.02 6.68
C GLY A 266 -25.92 -15.56 7.45
N LEU A 267 -24.72 -15.29 6.95
CA LEU A 267 -23.47 -15.58 7.65
C LEU A 267 -22.83 -14.28 8.12
N ILE A 268 -22.23 -14.33 9.31
CA ILE A 268 -21.46 -13.21 9.87
C ILE A 268 -19.98 -13.54 9.74
N PHE A 269 -19.27 -12.75 8.95
CA PHE A 269 -17.83 -12.79 8.84
C PHE A 269 -17.22 -11.79 9.81
N GLU A 270 -16.24 -12.22 10.60
CA GLU A 270 -15.44 -11.32 11.42
C GLU A 270 -14.17 -10.92 10.69
N VAL A 271 -13.88 -9.62 10.74
CA VAL A 271 -12.60 -9.07 10.33
C VAL A 271 -11.77 -8.87 11.59
N ARG A 272 -10.62 -9.54 11.66
CA ARG A 272 -9.71 -9.48 12.81
C ARG A 272 -8.34 -8.95 12.37
N ASN A 273 -7.65 -8.24 13.25
CA ASN A 273 -6.25 -7.89 13.02
C ASN A 273 -5.34 -9.11 13.24
N ARG A 274 -4.03 -8.94 13.00
CA ARG A 274 -3.03 -10.01 13.19
C ARG A 274 -2.99 -10.59 14.61
N SER A 275 -3.25 -9.76 15.62
CA SER A 275 -3.32 -10.17 17.02
C SER A 275 -4.62 -10.89 17.39
N GLY A 276 -5.53 -11.11 16.42
CA GLY A 276 -6.81 -11.79 16.60
C GLY A 276 -7.91 -10.91 17.21
N ILE A 277 -7.66 -9.61 17.40
CA ILE A 277 -8.66 -8.66 17.91
C ILE A 277 -9.69 -8.43 16.80
N LYS A 278 -10.97 -8.61 17.13
CA LYS A 278 -12.10 -8.31 16.24
C LYS A 278 -12.24 -6.83 16.02
N LYS A 279 -12.45 -6.45 14.77
CA LYS A 279 -12.52 -5.05 14.35
C LYS A 279 -13.79 -4.69 13.60
N ALA A 280 -14.31 -5.62 12.81
CA ALA A 280 -15.60 -5.47 12.17
C ALA A 280 -16.34 -6.80 12.08
N SER A 281 -17.65 -6.71 11.87
CA SER A 281 -18.50 -7.83 11.48
C SER A 281 -19.24 -7.48 10.19
N ILE A 282 -19.22 -8.40 9.25
CA ILE A 282 -19.87 -8.25 7.95
C ILE A 282 -20.95 -9.32 7.86
N CYS A 283 -22.20 -8.87 7.74
CA CYS A 283 -23.33 -9.75 7.53
C CYS A 283 -23.56 -9.93 6.03
N MET A 284 -23.63 -11.19 5.61
CA MET A 284 -23.95 -11.58 4.23
C MET A 284 -25.28 -12.31 4.21
N SER A 285 -26.29 -11.71 3.56
CA SER A 285 -27.63 -12.31 3.48
C SER A 285 -27.64 -13.52 2.56
N LEU A 286 -28.36 -14.56 2.96
CA LEU A 286 -28.62 -15.77 2.15
C LEU A 286 -30.05 -15.73 1.60
N ASP A 287 -30.40 -14.63 0.95
CA ASP A 287 -31.76 -14.41 0.43
C ASP A 287 -32.18 -15.51 -0.54
N GLY A 288 -33.42 -15.97 -0.41
CA GLY A 288 -33.97 -17.09 -1.16
C GLY A 288 -33.63 -18.48 -0.59
N MET A 289 -32.74 -18.59 0.41
CA MET A 289 -32.52 -19.87 1.10
C MET A 289 -33.76 -20.24 1.92
N LYS A 290 -34.19 -21.51 1.83
CA LYS A 290 -35.32 -22.02 2.64
C LYS A 290 -34.93 -22.04 4.11
N LYS A 291 -35.72 -21.38 4.94
CA LYS A 291 -35.52 -21.27 6.38
C LYS A 291 -36.26 -22.41 7.08
N ASP A 292 -35.57 -23.52 7.26
CA ASP A 292 -36.11 -24.70 7.91
C ASP A 292 -35.06 -25.23 8.90
N PRO A 293 -35.32 -25.17 10.24
CA PRO A 293 -34.38 -25.67 11.25
C PRO A 293 -34.09 -27.16 11.13
N ASN A 294 -34.99 -27.93 10.50
CA ASN A 294 -34.80 -29.37 10.26
C ASN A 294 -34.05 -29.65 8.96
N LEU A 295 -33.73 -28.62 8.17
CA LEU A 295 -32.98 -28.73 6.94
C LEU A 295 -31.55 -28.25 7.14
N VAL A 296 -30.59 -29.14 6.92
CA VAL A 296 -29.16 -28.81 6.94
C VAL A 296 -28.69 -28.48 5.54
N TYR A 297 -27.98 -27.36 5.42
CA TYR A 297 -27.26 -26.95 4.23
C TYR A 297 -25.78 -27.24 4.38
N LYS A 298 -25.17 -27.75 3.31
CA LYS A 298 -23.72 -27.81 3.13
C LYS A 298 -23.34 -26.64 2.24
N LEU A 299 -22.66 -25.66 2.80
CA LEU A 299 -22.27 -24.45 2.08
C LEU A 299 -20.76 -24.46 1.85
N ARG A 300 -20.34 -24.21 0.62
CA ARG A 300 -18.95 -23.86 0.29
C ARG A 300 -18.80 -22.36 0.27
N ILE A 301 -17.85 -21.87 1.05
CA ILE A 301 -17.51 -20.46 1.15
C ILE A 301 -16.13 -20.28 0.54
N GLN A 302 -16.03 -19.38 -0.43
CA GLN A 302 -14.79 -19.04 -1.10
C GLN A 302 -14.54 -17.54 -0.92
N GLY A 303 -13.32 -17.19 -0.52
CA GLY A 303 -12.86 -15.81 -0.41
C GLY A 303 -11.69 -15.59 -1.35
N GLU A 304 -11.66 -14.45 -2.03
CA GLU A 304 -10.50 -14.01 -2.82
C GLU A 304 -10.37 -12.48 -2.75
N TYR A 305 -9.15 -11.96 -2.64
CA TYR A 305 -8.93 -10.53 -2.79
C TYR A 305 -8.95 -10.14 -4.28
N ILE A 306 -9.77 -9.15 -4.63
CA ILE A 306 -9.87 -8.61 -5.99
C ILE A 306 -9.14 -7.26 -6.13
N LYS A 307 -8.98 -6.55 -5.02
CA LYS A 307 -8.11 -5.40 -4.86
C LYS A 307 -7.49 -5.44 -3.47
N ALA A 308 -6.49 -4.62 -3.28
CA ALA A 308 -5.74 -4.46 -2.05
C ALA A 308 -6.64 -4.21 -0.81
N ASP A 309 -7.76 -3.53 -1.00
CA ASP A 309 -8.80 -3.16 -0.01
C ASP A 309 -10.15 -3.85 -0.25
N GLN A 310 -10.24 -4.79 -1.20
CA GLN A 310 -11.50 -5.45 -1.57
C GLN A 310 -11.35 -6.96 -1.58
N CYS A 311 -12.15 -7.63 -0.74
CA CYS A 311 -12.28 -9.08 -0.77
C CYS A 311 -13.66 -9.45 -1.29
N LYS A 312 -13.71 -10.41 -2.20
CA LYS A 312 -14.94 -11.01 -2.70
C LYS A 312 -15.18 -12.31 -1.95
N ILE A 313 -16.35 -12.44 -1.36
CA ILE A 313 -16.82 -13.67 -0.72
C ILE A 313 -17.94 -14.25 -1.60
N LYS A 314 -17.84 -15.54 -1.89
CA LYS A 314 -18.85 -16.32 -2.61
C LYS A 314 -19.27 -17.51 -1.77
N ILE A 315 -20.57 -17.70 -1.59
CA ILE A 315 -21.17 -18.84 -0.88
C ILE A 315 -21.96 -19.65 -1.90
N THR A 316 -21.80 -20.97 -1.91
CA THR A 316 -22.50 -21.89 -2.83
C THR A 316 -23.13 -23.04 -2.05
N ASP A 317 -24.42 -23.31 -2.30
CA ASP A 317 -25.08 -24.50 -1.77
C ASP A 317 -24.66 -25.76 -2.55
N LEU A 318 -24.01 -26.70 -1.86
CA LEU A 318 -23.50 -27.94 -2.44
C LEU A 318 -24.47 -29.12 -2.32
N GLY A 319 -25.56 -29.00 -1.56
CA GLY A 319 -26.38 -30.17 -1.26
C GLY A 319 -25.60 -31.28 -0.52
N PHE A 320 -26.16 -32.48 -0.60
CA PHE A 320 -25.60 -33.73 -0.09
C PHE A 320 -25.78 -34.86 -1.13
N GLY A 321 -25.66 -34.52 -2.41
CA GLY A 321 -25.89 -35.45 -3.52
C GLY A 321 -27.31 -36.01 -3.50
N GLN A 322 -27.45 -37.32 -3.30
CA GLN A 322 -28.75 -37.99 -3.30
C GLN A 322 -29.59 -37.68 -2.06
N ILE A 323 -28.97 -37.33 -0.92
CA ILE A 323 -29.68 -37.04 0.35
C ILE A 323 -30.43 -35.70 0.24
N ARG A 324 -29.80 -34.70 -0.38
CA ARG A 324 -30.41 -33.43 -0.75
C ARG A 324 -29.72 -32.92 -2.01
N GLN A 325 -30.48 -32.74 -3.08
CA GLN A 325 -29.92 -32.17 -4.30
C GLN A 325 -29.35 -30.76 -4.03
N ALA A 326 -28.20 -30.48 -4.63
CA ALA A 326 -27.62 -29.16 -4.59
C ALA A 326 -28.51 -28.19 -5.35
N SER A 327 -28.88 -27.06 -4.75
CA SER A 327 -29.51 -25.99 -5.51
C SER A 327 -28.50 -25.27 -6.41
N TYR A 328 -27.20 -25.35 -6.08
CA TYR A 328 -26.12 -24.54 -6.64
C TYR A 328 -26.40 -23.03 -6.61
N GLN A 329 -27.35 -22.61 -5.76
CA GLN A 329 -27.58 -21.21 -5.53
C GLN A 329 -26.31 -20.58 -4.97
N THR A 330 -25.98 -19.40 -5.48
CA THR A 330 -24.79 -18.65 -5.06
C THR A 330 -25.16 -17.28 -4.53
N TRP A 331 -24.47 -16.88 -3.48
CA TRP A 331 -24.52 -15.53 -2.92
C TRP A 331 -23.13 -14.94 -3.00
N GLN A 332 -23.01 -13.69 -3.44
CA GLN A 332 -21.73 -13.02 -3.62
C GLN A 332 -21.77 -11.60 -3.07
N GLN A 333 -20.72 -11.22 -2.35
CA GLN A 333 -20.56 -9.87 -1.82
C GLN A 333 -19.11 -9.44 -1.92
N VAL A 334 -18.88 -8.21 -2.37
CA VAL A 334 -17.57 -7.55 -2.28
C VAL A 334 -17.57 -6.76 -0.98
N ILE A 335 -16.61 -7.07 -0.12
CA ILE A 335 -16.41 -6.38 1.15
C ILE A 335 -15.28 -5.37 0.99
N GLN A 336 -15.54 -4.14 1.44
CA GLN A 336 -14.52 -3.11 1.55
C GLN A 336 -13.82 -3.29 2.89
N LEU A 337 -12.49 -3.28 2.85
CA LEU A 337 -11.65 -3.45 4.02
C LEU A 337 -10.93 -2.14 4.25
N GLU A 338 -11.26 -1.48 5.36
CA GLU A 338 -10.54 -0.28 5.75
C GLU A 338 -9.07 -0.62 6.00
N ARG A 339 -8.18 0.02 5.25
CA ARG A 339 -6.73 -0.14 5.40
C ARG A 339 -6.15 0.58 6.60
N GLY A 340 -6.99 1.09 7.47
CA GLY A 340 -6.59 1.52 8.78
C GLY A 340 -7.78 1.83 9.66
N ASP A 341 -7.89 1.10 10.77
CA ASP A 341 -8.21 1.61 12.12
C ASP A 341 -8.20 0.47 13.13
N TYR A 342 -7.07 -0.21 13.17
CA TYR A 342 -6.86 -1.30 14.10
C TYR A 342 -5.84 -0.84 15.13
N HIS A 343 -6.31 0.01 16.05
CA HIS A 343 -5.60 0.28 17.31
C HIS A 343 -5.11 -1.06 17.88
N GLU A 344 -3.80 -1.23 17.95
CA GLU A 344 -3.17 -2.24 18.81
C GLU A 344 -3.14 -1.72 20.24
#